data_AF-A0A7Y1Y4K9-F1
#
_entry.id   AF-A0A7Y1Y4K9-F1
#
_cell.length_a   1.000
_cell.length_b   1.000
_cell.length_c   1.000
_cell.angle_alpha   90.00
_cell.angle_beta   90.00
_cell.angle_gamma   90.00
#
_symmetry.space_group_name_H-M   'P 1'
#
loop_
_entity.id
_entity.type
_entity.pdbx_description
1 polymer ?
#
loop_
_entity_poly.entity_id
_entity_poly.type
_entity_poly.pdbx_seq_one_letter_code
_entity_poly.pdbx_strand_id
1 'polypeptide(L)'
;MNRHSRPGASTNPPTPNVSIHSYTYTGGLTWGVGERNPFAFASGAVRTRRVGSISEQLGEDLKSAMRAKDTVTLNTLRALKSAVKNAAIAKGGAGAELDEGEVVGIIRKQIKQREDSIEQYEKANRAELADQERAEIAVLENYLPAGLSADELAELVDGAVAEAGATTRADMGKVMKLLQERTAGRVDGKTLSQEVMKRLS
;
A
#
# COMPACT_ATOMS: atom_id res chain seq x y z
N MET A 1 -43.65 -62.99 -2.55
CA MET A 1 -43.60 -61.77 -1.70
C MET A 1 -42.71 -60.75 -2.41
N ASN A 2 -43.30 -59.80 -3.13
CA ASN A 2 -43.68 -58.45 -2.70
C ASN A 2 -42.63 -57.42 -3.18
N ARG A 3 -43.03 -56.70 -4.23
CA ARG A 3 -42.45 -55.44 -4.74
C ARG A 3 -42.21 -54.50 -3.57
N HIS A 4 -41.13 -53.72 -3.52
CA HIS A 4 -41.18 -52.35 -3.00
C HIS A 4 -40.01 -51.54 -3.57
N SER A 5 -40.35 -50.71 -4.55
CA SER A 5 -39.59 -49.56 -5.03
C SER A 5 -39.24 -48.61 -3.88
N ARG A 6 -38.13 -47.87 -3.98
CA ARG A 6 -38.18 -46.39 -4.08
C ARG A 6 -36.81 -45.75 -4.37
N PRO A 7 -36.77 -44.73 -5.25
CA PRO A 7 -35.59 -43.91 -5.55
C PRO A 7 -35.40 -42.80 -4.50
N GLY A 8 -34.15 -42.50 -4.14
CA GLY A 8 -33.78 -41.37 -3.28
C GLY A 8 -33.96 -40.05 -4.02
N ALA A 9 -35.06 -39.37 -3.71
CA ALA A 9 -35.43 -38.09 -4.27
C ALA A 9 -34.56 -36.95 -3.73
N SER A 10 -34.10 -36.11 -4.67
CA SER A 10 -33.54 -34.77 -4.45
C SER A 10 -34.54 -33.89 -3.70
N THR A 11 -34.16 -33.43 -2.51
CA THR A 11 -34.90 -32.44 -1.75
C THR A 11 -34.34 -31.05 -2.04
N ASN A 12 -34.90 -30.37 -3.05
CA ASN A 12 -34.80 -28.91 -3.15
C ASN A 12 -35.86 -28.29 -2.21
N PRO A 13 -35.50 -27.27 -1.40
CA PRO A 13 -36.48 -26.57 -0.57
C PRO A 13 -37.43 -25.72 -1.43
N PRO A 14 -38.68 -25.50 -0.98
CA PRO A 14 -39.68 -24.74 -1.73
C PRO A 14 -39.28 -23.25 -1.87
N THR A 15 -39.39 -22.73 -3.08
CA THR A 15 -39.30 -21.29 -3.36
C THR A 15 -40.53 -20.56 -2.77
N PRO A 16 -40.36 -19.42 -2.09
CA PRO A 16 -41.50 -18.63 -1.67
C PRO A 16 -42.16 -17.95 -2.87
N ASN A 17 -43.47 -18.18 -2.98
CA ASN A 17 -44.40 -17.56 -3.92
C ASN A 17 -44.44 -16.03 -3.70
N VAL A 18 -43.93 -15.25 -4.64
CA VAL A 18 -44.03 -13.79 -4.62
C VAL A 18 -45.15 -13.38 -5.58
N SER A 19 -46.33 -13.13 -5.01
CA SER A 19 -47.46 -12.52 -5.70
C SER A 19 -47.07 -11.12 -6.20
N ILE A 20 -47.01 -10.95 -7.51
CA ILE A 20 -46.77 -9.68 -8.19
C ILE A 20 -48.00 -8.78 -8.00
N HIS A 21 -47.92 -7.81 -7.10
CA HIS A 21 -48.88 -6.72 -7.04
C HIS A 21 -48.49 -5.68 -8.10
N SER A 22 -49.27 -5.59 -9.18
CA SER A 22 -49.20 -4.52 -10.16
C SER A 22 -49.71 -3.22 -9.54
N TYR A 23 -48.80 -2.29 -9.24
CA TYR A 23 -49.16 -0.89 -8.99
C TYR A 23 -49.15 -0.14 -10.33
N THR A 24 -50.33 0.22 -10.84
CA THR A 24 -50.45 1.22 -11.90
C THR A 24 -50.38 2.60 -11.26
N TYR A 25 -49.27 3.31 -11.48
CA TYR A 25 -49.15 4.72 -11.15
C TYR A 25 -49.48 5.57 -12.38
N THR A 26 -50.71 6.06 -12.41
CA THR A 26 -51.17 7.16 -13.28
C THR A 26 -50.71 8.47 -12.67
N GLY A 27 -49.81 9.18 -13.36
CA GLY A 27 -49.40 10.52 -12.93
C GLY A 27 -48.22 11.04 -13.71
N GLY A 28 -48.49 11.64 -14.86
CA GLY A 28 -47.50 12.37 -15.63
C GLY A 28 -47.09 13.67 -14.94
N LEU A 29 -45.80 13.98 -15.00
CA LEU A 29 -45.31 15.36 -14.94
C LEU A 29 -44.10 15.46 -15.86
N THR A 30 -44.24 16.27 -16.90
CA THR A 30 -43.19 16.66 -17.84
C THR A 30 -42.20 17.61 -17.16
N TRP A 31 -40.90 17.32 -17.19
CA TRP A 31 -39.86 18.31 -16.90
C TRP A 31 -38.63 18.11 -17.81
N GLY A 32 -38.45 19.10 -18.69
CA GLY A 32 -37.20 19.85 -18.85
C GLY A 32 -35.92 19.11 -19.17
N VAL A 33 -35.51 19.21 -20.44
CA VAL A 33 -34.12 19.13 -20.88
C VAL A 33 -33.27 20.08 -20.02
N GLY A 34 -32.22 19.56 -19.39
CA GLY A 34 -31.32 20.31 -18.53
C GLY A 34 -30.22 19.42 -17.99
N GLU A 35 -29.22 19.14 -18.84
CA GLU A 35 -27.86 18.73 -18.51
C GLU A 35 -27.47 18.93 -17.05
N ARG A 36 -27.40 17.85 -16.26
CA ARG A 36 -26.39 17.67 -15.22
C ARG A 36 -26.08 16.19 -15.07
N ASN A 37 -24.99 15.79 -15.71
CA ASN A 37 -24.31 14.53 -15.49
C ASN A 37 -23.96 14.41 -13.98
N PRO A 38 -24.46 13.42 -13.23
CA PRO A 38 -24.09 13.23 -11.82
C PRO A 38 -22.67 12.67 -11.64
N PHE A 39 -21.94 12.42 -12.73
CA PHE A 39 -20.52 12.00 -12.71
C PHE A 39 -19.56 13.15 -13.03
N ALA A 40 -19.85 14.36 -12.55
CA ALA A 40 -18.87 15.45 -12.55
C ALA A 40 -17.76 15.13 -11.55
N PHE A 41 -16.63 14.65 -12.09
CA PHE A 41 -15.35 14.54 -11.41
C PHE A 41 -14.92 15.90 -10.87
N ALA A 42 -14.94 16.06 -9.56
CA ALA A 42 -14.15 17.08 -8.87
C ALA A 42 -13.96 16.65 -7.41
N SER A 43 -12.93 15.87 -7.16
CA SER A 43 -12.26 15.94 -5.86
C SER A 43 -10.84 15.43 -6.04
N GLY A 44 -9.92 16.38 -6.21
CA GLY A 44 -8.58 16.24 -5.65
C GLY A 44 -8.74 16.13 -4.14
N ALA A 45 -9.14 14.95 -3.68
CA ALA A 45 -9.09 14.62 -2.27
C ALA A 45 -7.62 14.39 -1.99
N VAL A 46 -6.97 15.43 -1.46
CA VAL A 46 -5.87 15.24 -0.53
C VAL A 46 -6.40 14.22 0.47
N ARG A 47 -5.98 12.95 0.31
CA ARG A 47 -6.33 11.88 1.24
C ARG A 47 -5.73 12.30 2.56
N THR A 48 -6.54 12.94 3.40
CA THR A 48 -6.22 13.22 4.79
C THR A 48 -5.66 11.93 5.37
N ARG A 49 -4.39 11.98 5.80
CA ARG A 49 -3.70 10.88 6.46
C ARG A 49 -4.58 10.33 7.57
N ARG A 50 -5.32 9.24 7.30
CA ARG A 50 -6.10 8.57 8.35
C ARG A 50 -5.08 7.99 9.32
N VAL A 51 -5.13 8.43 10.55
CA VAL A 51 -4.34 7.86 11.64
C VAL A 51 -4.95 6.49 11.97
N GLY A 52 -4.44 5.47 11.29
CA GLY A 52 -4.73 4.04 11.46
C GLY A 52 -3.52 3.27 10.93
N SER A 53 -3.30 2.05 11.42
CA SER A 53 -2.08 1.31 11.09
C SER A 53 -1.97 1.12 9.58
N ILE A 54 -0.74 1.16 9.03
CA ILE A 54 -0.50 0.94 7.59
C ILE A 54 -1.14 -0.38 7.12
N SER A 55 -1.14 -1.40 7.98
CA SER A 55 -1.77 -2.70 7.74
C SER A 55 -3.29 -2.63 7.57
N GLU A 56 -3.98 -1.82 8.38
CA GLU A 56 -5.43 -1.61 8.24
C GLU A 56 -5.77 -0.83 6.97
N GLN A 57 -5.00 0.22 6.67
CA GLN A 57 -5.15 1.00 5.44
C GLN A 57 -5.00 0.11 4.20
N LEU A 58 -4.00 -0.77 4.19
CA LEU A 58 -3.74 -1.71 3.10
C LEU A 58 -4.96 -2.62 2.83
N GLY A 59 -5.64 -3.07 3.88
CA GLY A 59 -6.83 -3.91 3.78
C GLY A 59 -8.03 -3.19 3.17
N GLU A 60 -8.25 -1.93 3.55
CA GLU A 60 -9.32 -1.09 3.00
C GLU A 60 -9.04 -0.68 1.54
N ASP A 61 -7.79 -0.33 1.24
CA ASP A 61 -7.39 0.07 -0.12
C ASP A 61 -7.42 -1.10 -1.09
N LEU A 62 -7.10 -2.33 -0.64
CA LEU A 62 -7.30 -3.53 -1.46
C LEU A 62 -8.76 -3.71 -1.88
N LYS A 63 -9.72 -3.52 -0.95
CA LYS A 63 -11.16 -3.59 -1.27
C LYS A 63 -11.56 -2.47 -2.23
N SER A 64 -11.01 -1.28 -2.04
CA SER A 64 -11.29 -0.11 -2.87
C SER A 64 -10.75 -0.30 -4.29
N ALA A 65 -9.52 -0.80 -4.44
CA ALA A 65 -8.92 -1.11 -5.73
C ALA A 65 -9.69 -2.22 -6.47
N MET A 66 -10.19 -3.24 -5.75
CA MET A 66 -11.07 -4.27 -6.33
C MET A 66 -12.37 -3.67 -6.89
N ARG A 67 -12.98 -2.70 -6.19
CA ARG A 67 -14.21 -2.02 -6.64
C ARG A 67 -13.94 -1.09 -7.82
N ALA A 68 -12.83 -0.37 -7.78
CA ALA A 68 -12.39 0.53 -8.85
C ALA A 68 -11.85 -0.21 -10.09
N LYS A 69 -11.62 -1.53 -10.00
CA LYS A 69 -10.92 -2.35 -11.01
C LYS A 69 -9.54 -1.79 -11.37
N ASP A 70 -8.90 -1.11 -10.43
CA ASP A 70 -7.54 -0.61 -10.58
C ASP A 70 -6.56 -1.78 -10.38
N THR A 71 -6.15 -2.39 -11.49
CA THR A 71 -5.27 -3.56 -11.50
C THR A 71 -3.87 -3.23 -11.04
N VAL A 72 -3.38 -2.01 -11.30
CA VAL A 72 -2.04 -1.55 -10.90
C VAL A 72 -2.00 -1.49 -9.38
N THR A 73 -2.85 -0.66 -8.77
CA THR A 73 -2.91 -0.52 -7.31
C THR A 73 -3.16 -1.86 -6.62
N LEU A 74 -4.07 -2.67 -7.15
CA LEU A 74 -4.40 -3.98 -6.58
C LEU A 74 -3.22 -4.97 -6.60
N ASN A 75 -2.44 -5.01 -7.68
CA ASN A 75 -1.24 -5.84 -7.77
C ASN A 75 -0.15 -5.33 -6.82
N THR A 76 0.09 -4.01 -6.81
CA THR A 76 1.07 -3.38 -5.93
C THR A 76 0.77 -3.66 -4.46
N LEU A 77 -0.49 -3.51 -4.04
CA LEU A 77 -0.89 -3.74 -2.65
C LEU A 77 -0.79 -5.23 -2.24
N ARG A 78 -1.08 -6.16 -3.16
CA ARG A 78 -0.90 -7.60 -2.90
C ARG A 78 0.58 -7.98 -2.78
N ALA A 79 1.41 -7.41 -3.65
CA ALA A 79 2.86 -7.57 -3.59
C ALA A 79 3.40 -7.03 -2.26
N LEU A 80 2.98 -5.82 -1.86
CA LEU A 80 3.37 -5.21 -0.60
C LEU A 80 2.93 -6.06 0.60
N LYS A 81 1.68 -6.54 0.63
CA LYS A 81 1.20 -7.44 1.70
C LYS A 81 2.06 -8.69 1.84
N SER A 82 2.46 -9.26 0.70
CA SER A 82 3.31 -10.46 0.66
C SER A 82 4.72 -10.14 1.15
N ALA A 83 5.29 -9.00 0.74
CA ALA A 83 6.60 -8.53 1.19
C ALA A 83 6.62 -8.30 2.72
N VAL A 84 5.57 -7.67 3.27
CA VAL A 84 5.40 -7.48 4.71
C VAL A 84 5.35 -8.82 5.44
N LYS A 85 4.53 -9.76 4.96
CA LYS A 85 4.46 -11.11 5.55
C LYS A 85 5.82 -11.85 5.48
N ASN A 86 6.53 -11.74 4.36
CA ASN A 86 7.83 -12.37 4.20
C ASN A 86 8.88 -11.77 5.15
N ALA A 87 8.85 -10.45 5.35
CA ALA A 87 9.75 -9.79 6.29
C ALA A 87 9.43 -10.13 7.75
N ALA A 88 8.16 -10.26 8.12
CA ALA A 88 7.74 -10.77 9.43
C ALA A 88 8.33 -12.16 9.69
N ILE A 89 8.18 -13.07 8.72
CA ILE A 89 8.75 -14.42 8.79
C ILE A 89 10.27 -14.38 8.93
N ALA A 90 10.95 -13.54 8.16
CA ALA A 90 12.42 -13.41 8.21
C ALA A 90 12.93 -12.86 9.55
N LYS A 91 12.15 -11.99 10.21
CA LYS A 91 12.53 -11.37 11.48
C LYS A 91 12.33 -12.30 12.68
N GLY A 92 11.22 -13.05 12.73
CA GLY A 92 10.87 -13.81 13.93
C GLY A 92 9.93 -15.01 13.71
N GLY A 93 9.77 -15.48 12.47
CA GLY A 93 8.89 -16.60 12.14
C GLY A 93 7.42 -16.21 11.89
N ALA A 94 6.55 -17.22 11.74
CA ALA A 94 5.19 -17.07 11.21
C ALA A 94 4.17 -16.30 12.10
N GLY A 95 4.64 -15.61 13.15
CA GLY A 95 3.80 -14.81 14.05
C GLY A 95 4.43 -13.50 14.52
N ALA A 96 5.57 -13.09 13.95
CA ALA A 96 6.17 -11.80 14.29
C ALA A 96 5.35 -10.66 13.67
N GLU A 97 4.90 -9.72 14.51
CA GLU A 97 4.35 -8.45 14.03
C GLU A 97 5.50 -7.49 13.70
N LEU A 98 5.35 -6.81 12.57
CA LEU A 98 6.26 -5.75 12.16
C LEU A 98 5.73 -4.43 12.69
N ASP A 99 6.64 -3.64 13.26
CA ASP A 99 6.29 -2.28 13.65
C ASP A 99 6.09 -1.40 12.41
N GLU A 100 5.39 -0.27 12.56
CA GLU A 100 5.14 0.67 11.46
C GLU A 100 6.45 1.12 10.80
N GLY A 101 7.51 1.37 11.58
CA GLY A 101 8.82 1.74 11.05
C GLY A 101 9.44 0.66 10.16
N GLU A 102 9.16 -0.61 10.44
CA GLU A 102 9.66 -1.73 9.65
C GLU A 102 8.85 -1.92 8.36
N VAL A 103 7.53 -1.74 8.43
CA VAL A 103 6.65 -1.72 7.25
C VAL A 103 7.09 -0.62 6.28
N VAL A 104 7.39 0.57 6.80
CA VAL A 104 7.94 1.69 6.01
C VAL A 104 9.27 1.30 5.36
N GLY A 105 10.17 0.63 6.09
CA GLY A 105 11.42 0.11 5.53
C GLY A 105 11.21 -0.88 4.38
N ILE A 106 10.20 -1.75 4.48
CA ILE A 106 9.85 -2.72 3.44
C ILE A 106 9.27 -2.03 2.20
N ILE A 107 8.41 -1.03 2.38
CA ILE A 107 7.86 -0.23 1.28
C ILE A 107 9.00 0.43 0.49
N ARG A 108 9.98 1.03 1.16
CA ARG A 108 11.15 1.61 0.46
C ARG A 108 11.97 0.59 -0.29
N LYS A 109 12.18 -0.59 0.29
CA LYS A 109 12.88 -1.68 -0.39
C LYS A 109 12.14 -2.08 -1.67
N GLN A 110 10.81 -2.12 -1.64
CA GLN A 110 9.99 -2.39 -2.82
C GLN A 110 10.12 -1.28 -3.87
N ILE A 111 10.08 0.00 -3.47
CA ILE A 111 10.29 1.13 -4.39
C ILE A 111 11.64 0.99 -5.11
N LYS A 112 12.72 0.78 -4.36
CA LYS A 112 14.05 0.63 -4.94
C LYS A 112 14.16 -0.54 -5.93
N GLN A 113 13.55 -1.69 -5.61
CA GLN A 113 13.51 -2.82 -6.53
C GLN A 113 12.82 -2.47 -7.85
N ARG A 114 11.80 -1.62 -7.81
CA ARG A 114 11.08 -1.15 -8.99
C ARG A 114 11.86 -0.09 -9.75
N GLU A 115 12.57 0.81 -9.08
CA GLU A 115 13.53 1.74 -9.71
C GLU A 115 14.61 0.98 -10.48
N ASP A 116 15.19 -0.06 -9.87
CA ASP A 116 16.17 -0.94 -10.51
C ASP A 116 15.54 -1.65 -11.74
N SER A 117 14.26 -2.05 -11.66
CA SER A 117 13.52 -2.63 -12.79
C SER A 117 13.20 -1.62 -13.89
N ILE A 118 12.85 -0.38 -13.54
CA ILE A 118 12.62 0.72 -14.49
C ILE A 118 13.89 0.93 -15.31
N GLU A 119 15.04 1.06 -14.67
CA GLU A 119 16.31 1.22 -15.38
C GLU A 119 16.58 0.06 -16.35
N GLN A 120 16.29 -1.18 -15.95
CA GLN A 120 16.47 -2.35 -16.79
C GLN A 120 15.50 -2.36 -17.98
N TYR A 121 14.23 -1.98 -17.76
CA TYR A 121 13.22 -1.91 -18.82
C TYR A 121 13.51 -0.77 -19.80
N GLU A 122 13.97 0.39 -19.32
CA GLU A 122 14.42 1.50 -20.15
C GLU A 122 15.64 1.10 -21.01
N LYS A 123 16.64 0.45 -20.38
CA LYS A 123 17.81 -0.11 -21.11
C LYS A 123 17.40 -1.15 -22.15
N ALA A 124 16.30 -1.86 -21.93
CA ALA A 124 15.73 -2.83 -22.86
C ALA A 124 14.74 -2.23 -23.88
N ASN A 125 14.58 -0.91 -23.95
CA ASN A 125 13.60 -0.20 -24.78
C ASN A 125 12.14 -0.63 -24.56
N ARG A 126 11.79 -1.05 -23.34
CA ARG A 126 10.42 -1.44 -22.94
C ARG A 126 9.77 -0.36 -22.07
N ALA A 127 9.53 0.82 -22.67
CA ALA A 127 8.97 1.96 -21.95
C ALA A 127 7.61 1.68 -21.29
N GLU A 128 6.75 0.87 -21.93
CA GLU A 128 5.46 0.50 -21.33
C GLU A 128 5.59 -0.24 -19.98
N LEU A 129 6.63 -1.06 -19.81
CA LEU A 129 6.89 -1.75 -18.54
C LEU A 129 7.49 -0.80 -17.51
N ALA A 130 8.36 0.13 -17.94
CA ALA A 130 8.89 1.16 -17.06
C ALA A 130 7.77 2.09 -16.53
N ASP A 131 6.82 2.47 -17.38
CA ASP A 131 5.67 3.29 -16.99
C ASP A 131 4.75 2.57 -16.00
N GLN A 132 4.57 1.25 -16.17
CA GLN A 132 3.85 0.42 -15.19
C GLN A 132 4.55 0.45 -13.84
N GLU A 133 5.86 0.20 -13.79
CA GLU A 133 6.63 0.25 -12.53
C GLU A 133 6.59 1.63 -11.87
N ARG A 134 6.66 2.70 -12.65
CA ARG A 134 6.52 4.09 -12.15
C ARG A 134 5.15 4.32 -11.52
N ALA A 135 4.08 3.83 -12.15
CA ALA A 135 2.74 3.90 -11.58
C ALA A 135 2.63 3.12 -10.25
N GLU A 136 3.27 1.95 -10.16
CA GLU A 136 3.33 1.18 -8.92
C GLU A 136 4.13 1.88 -7.82
N ILE A 137 5.25 2.55 -8.16
CA ILE A 137 6.00 3.38 -7.21
C ILE A 137 5.13 4.49 -6.65
N ALA A 138 4.41 5.22 -7.50
CA ALA A 138 3.52 6.30 -7.05
C ALA A 138 2.45 5.80 -6.07
N VAL A 139 1.94 4.58 -6.25
CA VAL A 139 1.03 3.94 -5.29
C VAL A 139 1.73 3.68 -3.95
N LEU A 140 2.94 3.13 -3.97
CA LEU A 140 3.72 2.84 -2.75
C LEU A 140 4.10 4.11 -1.97
N GLU A 141 4.43 5.19 -2.68
CA GLU A 141 4.78 6.48 -2.08
C GLU A 141 3.63 7.07 -1.25
N ASN A 142 2.37 6.81 -1.62
CA ASN A 142 1.21 7.24 -0.83
C ASN A 142 1.14 6.60 0.57
N TYR A 143 1.80 5.45 0.77
CA TYR A 143 1.87 4.76 2.07
C TYR A 143 3.08 5.17 2.89
N LEU A 144 4.04 5.89 2.30
CA LEU A 144 5.16 6.42 3.03
C LEU A 144 4.77 7.73 3.73
N PRO A 145 5.24 7.98 4.96
CA PRO A 145 5.36 9.35 5.43
C PRO A 145 6.16 10.15 4.41
N ALA A 146 5.78 11.41 4.19
CA ALA A 146 6.52 12.35 3.34
C ALA A 146 8.02 12.12 3.55
N GLY A 147 8.69 11.71 2.46
CA GLY A 147 10.09 11.37 2.50
C GLY A 147 10.87 12.57 3.00
N LEU A 148 11.84 12.33 3.87
CA LEU A 148 12.81 13.36 4.20
C LEU A 148 13.59 13.65 2.92
N SER A 149 13.62 14.92 2.53
CA SER A 149 14.49 15.38 1.45
C SER A 149 15.96 15.07 1.78
N ALA A 150 16.81 15.08 0.77
CA ALA A 150 18.25 14.86 0.98
C ALA A 150 18.84 15.87 1.98
N ASP A 151 18.33 17.10 1.98
CA ASP A 151 18.76 18.17 2.87
C ASP A 151 18.26 17.95 4.31
N GLU A 152 17.00 17.57 4.51
CA GLU A 152 16.49 17.24 5.85
C GLU A 152 17.16 16.00 6.44
N LEU A 153 17.47 15.01 5.59
CA LEU A 153 18.25 13.84 6.00
C LEU A 153 19.66 14.27 6.43
N ALA A 154 20.29 15.15 5.66
CA ALA A 154 21.60 15.68 5.98
C ALA A 154 21.61 16.38 7.34
N GLU A 155 20.67 17.30 7.58
CA GLU A 155 20.54 18.02 8.84
C GLU A 155 20.29 17.08 10.04
N LEU A 156 19.44 16.07 9.87
CA LEU A 156 19.18 15.08 10.91
C LEU A 156 20.44 14.28 11.26
N VAL A 157 21.23 13.91 10.25
CA VAL A 157 22.50 13.19 10.45
C VAL A 157 23.51 14.09 11.14
N ASP A 158 23.66 15.34 10.70
CA ASP A 158 24.59 16.31 11.33
C ASP A 158 24.23 16.57 12.79
N GLY A 159 22.94 16.75 13.10
CA GLY A 159 22.46 16.88 14.47
C GLY A 159 22.72 15.63 15.32
N ALA A 160 22.49 14.44 14.77
CA ALA A 160 22.75 13.19 15.48
C ALA A 160 24.24 12.92 15.72
N VAL A 161 25.11 13.29 14.77
CA VAL A 161 26.58 13.21 14.92
C VAL A 161 27.08 14.16 16.01
N ALA A 162 26.60 15.41 15.99
CA ALA A 162 26.95 16.42 16.98
C ALA A 162 26.51 16.01 18.39
N GLU A 163 25.30 15.48 18.53
CA GLU A 163 24.75 15.05 19.82
C GLU A 163 25.38 13.76 20.35
N ALA A 164 25.74 12.84 19.45
CA ALA A 164 26.50 11.65 19.83
C ALA A 164 27.97 11.96 20.19
N GLY A 165 28.47 13.16 19.82
CA GLY A 165 29.89 13.50 19.89
C GLY A 165 30.75 12.57 19.03
N ALA A 166 30.16 12.00 17.98
CA ALA A 166 30.78 10.94 17.20
C ALA A 166 31.82 11.54 16.24
N THR A 167 33.08 11.17 16.42
CA THR A 167 34.17 11.58 15.51
C THR A 167 34.81 10.41 14.79
N THR A 168 34.45 9.17 15.15
CA THR A 168 35.07 7.98 14.60
C THR A 168 34.05 6.95 14.15
N ARG A 169 34.46 6.05 13.25
CA ARG A 169 33.62 4.91 12.80
C ARG A 169 33.19 3.97 13.93
N ALA A 170 33.87 3.99 15.08
CA ALA A 170 33.45 3.23 16.26
C ALA A 170 32.14 3.77 16.87
N ASP A 171 31.87 5.07 16.71
CA ASP A 171 30.68 5.75 17.23
C ASP A 171 29.47 5.67 16.29
N MET A 172 29.66 5.11 15.09
CA MET A 172 28.62 4.84 14.09
C MET A 172 27.39 4.16 14.71
N GLY A 173 27.60 3.17 15.59
CA GLY A 173 26.50 2.45 16.23
C GLY A 173 25.62 3.33 17.13
N LYS A 174 26.21 4.33 17.81
CA LYS A 174 25.46 5.31 18.62
C LYS A 174 24.66 6.26 17.74
N VAL A 175 25.28 6.80 16.70
CA VAL A 175 24.62 7.73 15.75
C VAL A 175 23.47 7.02 15.04
N MET A 176 23.68 5.78 14.59
CA MET A 176 22.65 4.97 13.94
C MET A 176 21.45 4.71 14.85
N LYS A 177 21.67 4.47 16.15
CA LYS A 177 20.58 4.27 17.11
C LYS A 177 19.75 5.54 17.30
N LEU A 178 20.40 6.69 17.49
CA LEU A 178 19.74 8.00 17.60
C LEU A 178 18.96 8.35 16.32
N LEU A 179 19.55 8.08 15.16
CA LEU A 179 18.91 8.31 13.88
C LEU A 179 17.74 7.37 13.65
N GLN A 180 17.81 6.11 14.06
CA GLN A 180 16.66 5.19 13.98
C GLN A 180 15.49 5.68 14.81
N GLU A 181 15.74 6.20 16.02
CA GLU A 181 14.71 6.79 16.87
C GLU A 181 14.12 8.08 16.25
N ARG A 182 14.96 8.97 15.70
CA ARG A 182 14.53 10.25 15.10
C ARG A 182 13.84 10.11 13.77
N THR A 183 14.36 9.22 12.93
CA THR A 183 13.73 8.93 11.64
C THR A 183 12.57 7.99 11.81
N ALA A 184 12.43 7.22 12.91
CA ALA A 184 11.35 6.24 13.10
C ALA A 184 11.18 5.33 11.87
N GLY A 185 12.30 4.92 11.25
CA GLY A 185 12.29 4.13 10.01
C GLY A 185 11.89 4.93 8.76
N ARG A 186 11.83 6.26 8.80
CA ARG A 186 11.61 7.16 7.65
C ARG A 186 12.79 7.23 6.69
N VAL A 187 13.90 6.56 6.96
CA VAL A 187 14.99 6.42 5.99
C VAL A 187 15.55 4.98 6.06
N ASP A 188 15.97 4.45 4.93
CA ASP A 188 16.63 3.13 4.88
C ASP A 188 17.91 3.15 5.73
N GLY A 189 18.11 2.11 6.54
CA GLY A 189 19.29 1.95 7.38
C GLY A 189 20.59 1.91 6.57
N LYS A 190 20.54 1.41 5.32
CA LYS A 190 21.69 1.43 4.42
C LYS A 190 22.03 2.84 3.95
N THR A 191 21.03 3.63 3.54
CA THR A 191 21.22 5.04 3.14
C THR A 191 21.67 5.88 4.32
N LEU A 192 21.07 5.71 5.51
CA LEU A 192 21.52 6.34 6.75
C LEU A 192 22.98 6.00 7.06
N SER A 193 23.34 4.71 7.01
CA SER A 193 24.72 4.27 7.28
C SER A 193 25.73 4.86 6.28
N GLN A 194 25.35 4.97 5.00
CA GLN A 194 26.20 5.63 4.00
C GLN A 194 26.36 7.12 4.25
N GLU A 195 25.27 7.84 4.59
CA GLU A 195 25.32 9.27 4.89
C GLU A 195 26.08 9.59 6.18
N VAL A 196 25.95 8.75 7.20
CA VAL A 196 26.75 8.85 8.43
C VAL A 196 28.22 8.54 8.12
N MET A 197 28.52 7.54 7.30
CA MET A 197 29.91 7.24 6.86
C MET A 197 30.56 8.38 6.09
N LYS A 198 29.80 9.13 5.28
CA LYS A 198 30.34 10.30 4.58
C LYS A 198 30.77 11.42 5.54
N ARG A 199 30.09 11.55 6.68
CA ARG A 199 30.37 12.58 7.70
C ARG A 199 31.40 12.15 8.73
N LEU A 200 31.45 10.86 9.05
CA LEU A 200 32.44 10.25 9.93
C LEU A 200 33.62 9.75 9.08
N SER A 201 34.47 10.70 8.65
CA SER A 201 35.76 10.42 8.02
C SER A 201 36.79 9.91 9.02
#